data_AF-A0AA42BXW5-F1
#
_entry.id   AF-A0AA42BXW5-F1
#
_cell.length_a   1.000
_cell.length_b   1.000
_cell.length_c   1.000
_cell.angle_alpha   90.00
_cell.angle_beta   90.00
_cell.angle_gamma   90.00
#
_symmetry.space_group_name_H-M   'P 1'
#
loop_
_entity.id
_entity.type
_entity.pdbx_description
1 polymer ?
#
loop_
_entity_poly.entity_id
_entity_poly.type
_entity_poly.pdbx_seq_one_letter_code
_entity_poly.pdbx_strand_id
1 'polypeptide(L)' 'MTSGRRDFESLQHAAERIDCSVFTLREKISAGELPAYRFSNKPGAAIRVKVADVNALMRPVIPAEIYADRLGSAK' A
#
# COMPACT_ATOMS: atom_id res chain seq x y z
N MET A 1 -0.72 -1.33 -23.93
CA MET A 1 0.61 -1.15 -23.30
C MET A 1 0.75 -2.21 -22.22
N THR A 2 1.66 -3.16 -22.39
CA THR A 2 1.80 -4.36 -21.56
C THR A 2 2.14 -3.97 -20.12
N SER A 3 1.16 -4.10 -19.22
CA SER A 3 1.38 -4.05 -17.78
C SER A 3 2.13 -5.31 -17.36
N GLY A 4 3.46 -5.29 -17.51
CA GLY A 4 4.32 -6.28 -16.87
C GLY A 4 4.11 -6.15 -15.37
N ARG A 5 3.57 -7.19 -14.75
CA ARG A 5 3.27 -7.23 -13.31
C ARG A 5 4.58 -7.07 -12.54
N ARG A 6 4.92 -5.84 -12.16
CA ARG A 6 6.09 -5.57 -11.33
C ARG A 6 5.73 -5.97 -9.90
N ASP A 7 6.44 -6.92 -9.33
CA ASP A 7 6.23 -7.30 -7.93
C ASP A 7 6.73 -6.23 -6.96
N PHE A 8 7.76 -5.49 -7.38
CA PHE A 8 8.40 -4.43 -6.60
C PHE A 8 8.45 -3.10 -7.35
N GLU A 9 8.41 -2.02 -6.59
CA GLU A 9 8.45 -0.66 -7.13
C GLU A 9 9.14 0.35 -6.21
N SER A 10 9.40 1.55 -6.72
CA SER A 10 9.92 2.67 -5.92
C SER A 10 8.82 3.29 -5.06
N LEU A 11 9.22 4.03 -4.02
CA LEU A 11 8.29 4.80 -3.20
C LEU A 11 7.51 5.85 -4.00
N GLN A 12 8.12 6.45 -5.03
CA GLN A 12 7.42 7.41 -5.90
C GLN A 12 6.25 6.75 -6.64
N HIS A 13 6.47 5.61 -7.27
CA HIS A 13 5.39 4.90 -7.97
C HIS A 13 4.34 4.33 -7.02
N ALA A 14 4.76 3.87 -5.84
CA ALA A 14 3.84 3.44 -4.79
C ALA A 14 2.90 4.59 -4.37
N ALA A 15 3.47 5.78 -4.14
CA ALA A 15 2.74 6.99 -3.78
C ALA A 15 1.74 7.42 -4.87
N GLU A 16 2.18 7.41 -6.14
CA GLU A 16 1.32 7.71 -7.29
C GLU A 16 0.12 6.76 -7.42
N ARG A 17 0.28 5.48 -7.08
CA ARG A 17 -0.81 4.49 -7.23
C ARG A 17 -1.94 4.64 -6.24
N ILE A 18 -1.61 4.94 -4.99
CA ILE A 18 -2.60 5.07 -3.92
C ILE A 18 -2.93 6.53 -3.61
N ASP A 19 -2.47 7.44 -4.46
CA ASP A 19 -2.65 8.89 -4.36
C ASP A 19 -2.28 9.44 -2.97
N CYS A 20 -1.08 9.08 -2.48
CA CYS A 20 -0.58 9.52 -1.19
C CYS A 20 0.81 10.15 -1.30
N SER A 21 1.30 10.74 -0.21
CA SER A 21 2.66 11.27 -0.18
C SER A 21 3.70 10.16 0.04
N VAL A 22 4.90 10.32 -0.53
CA VAL A 22 6.07 9.47 -0.23
C VAL A 22 6.41 9.52 1.26
N PHE A 23 6.15 10.65 1.92
CA PHE A 23 6.36 10.82 3.36
C PHE A 23 5.48 9.86 4.16
N THR A 24 4.19 9.77 3.83
CA THR A 24 3.25 8.82 4.45
C THR A 24 3.74 7.37 4.32
N LEU A 25 4.22 6.97 3.15
CA LEU A 25 4.78 5.62 2.96
C LEU A 25 6.03 5.39 3.83
N ARG A 26 6.90 6.41 3.97
CA ARG A 26 8.07 6.31 4.86
C ARG A 26 7.67 6.18 6.32
N GLU A 27 6.63 6.88 6.77
CA GLU A 27 6.09 6.72 8.12
C GLU A 27 5.58 5.29 8.34
N LYS A 28 4.84 4.73 7.39
CA LYS A 28 4.36 3.34 7.46
C LYS A 28 5.50 2.32 7.50
N ILE A 29 6.58 2.57 6.77
CA ILE A 29 7.79 1.73 6.82
C ILE A 29 8.45 1.83 8.20
N SER A 30 8.65 3.05 8.71
CA SER A 30 9.24 3.27 10.03
C SER A 30 8.40 2.69 11.17
N ALA A 31 7.07 2.69 11.02
CA ALA A 31 6.14 2.05 11.95
C ALA A 31 6.11 0.52 11.84
N GLY A 32 6.75 -0.07 10.81
CA GLY A 32 6.72 -1.51 10.55
C GLY A 32 5.43 -2.00 9.90
N GLU A 33 4.54 -1.10 9.48
CA GLU A 33 3.26 -1.43 8.83
C GLU A 33 3.41 -1.74 7.33
N LEU A 34 4.49 -1.26 6.71
CA LEU A 34 4.81 -1.52 5.31
C LEU A 34 6.21 -2.15 5.17
N PRO A 35 6.31 -3.41 4.73
CA PRO A 35 7.60 -4.02 4.44
C PRO A 35 8.34 -3.31 3.30
N ALA A 36 9.59 -2.94 3.58
CA ALA A 36 10.47 -2.29 2.62
C ALA A 36 11.80 -3.04 2.48
N TYR A 37 12.33 -3.05 1.26
CA TYR A 37 13.52 -3.79 0.88
C TYR A 37 14.54 -2.84 0.26
N ARG A 38 15.82 -3.14 0.46
CA ARG A 38 16.94 -2.38 -0.11
C ARG A 38 17.96 -3.35 -0.68
N PHE A 39 18.62 -2.96 -1.77
CA PHE A 39 19.67 -3.77 -2.40
C PHE A 39 20.99 -3.77 -1.61
N SER A 40 21.18 -2.81 -0.71
CA SER A 40 22.40 -2.68 0.09
C SER A 40 22.12 -1.99 1.42
N ASN A 41 22.98 -2.20 2.41
CA ASN A 41 22.92 -1.54 3.71
C ASN A 41 23.54 -0.13 3.71
N LYS A 42 24.00 0.37 2.56
CA LYS A 42 24.54 1.73 2.44
C LYS A 42 23.46 2.78 2.72
N PRO A 43 23.81 3.89 3.40
CA PRO A 43 22.93 5.05 3.49
C PRO A 43 22.54 5.52 2.08
N GLY A 44 21.25 5.80 1.86
CA GLY A 44 20.73 6.25 0.56
C GLY A 44 20.49 5.12 -0.46
N ALA A 45 20.64 3.85 -0.10
CA ALA A 45 20.26 2.75 -0.98
C ALA A 45 18.78 2.85 -1.39
N ALA A 46 18.50 2.52 -2.66
CA ALA A 46 17.15 2.57 -3.20
C ALA A 46 16.20 1.64 -2.43
N ILE A 47 15.09 2.21 -1.95
CA ILE A 47 14.04 1.48 -1.25
C ILE A 47 13.03 0.97 -2.27
N ARG A 48 12.67 -0.31 -2.14
CA ARG A 48 11.64 -0.99 -2.91
C ARG A 48 10.57 -1.54 -1.98
N VAL A 49 9.32 -1.44 -2.41
CA VAL A 49 8.16 -1.99 -1.72
C VAL A 49 7.46 -2.96 -2.65
N LYS A 50 6.76 -3.96 -2.09
CA LYS A 50 5.93 -4.86 -2.88
C LYS A 50 4.62 -4.17 -3.25
N VAL A 51 4.19 -4.32 -4.49
CA VAL A 51 2.91 -3.74 -4.96
C VAL A 51 1.72 -4.30 -4.17
N ALA A 52 1.75 -5.59 -3.83
CA ALA A 52 0.70 -6.23 -3.04
C ALA A 52 0.56 -5.61 -1.64
N ASP A 53 1.68 -5.35 -0.96
CA ASP A 53 1.68 -4.78 0.39
C ASP A 53 1.20 -3.32 0.36
N VAL A 54 1.59 -2.55 -0.66
CA VAL A 54 1.08 -1.18 -0.87
C VAL A 54 -0.43 -1.16 -1.05
N ASN A 55 -0.97 -2.07 -1.88
CA ASN A 55 -2.43 -2.17 -2.08
C ASN A 55 -3.17 -2.58 -0.81
N ALA A 56 -2.56 -3.43 0.03
CA ALA A 56 -3.13 -3.90 1.29
C ALA A 56 -3.16 -2.82 2.39
N LEU A 57 -2.51 -1.68 2.20
CA LEU A 57 -2.60 -0.54 3.13
C LEU A 57 -3.99 0.07 3.16
N MET A 58 -4.72 0.04 2.04
CA MET A 58 -6.05 0.62 1.94
C MET A 58 -7.08 -0.34 2.55
N ARG A 59 -7.77 0.14 3.58
CA ARG A 59 -8.87 -0.58 4.21
C ARG A 59 -10.18 0.15 3.93
N PRO A 60 -11.30 -0.56 3.72
CA PRO A 60 -12.59 0.08 3.54
C PRO A 60 -12.99 0.81 4.82
N VAL A 61 -13.50 2.04 4.68
CA VAL A 61 -13.98 2.86 5.81
C VAL A 61 -15.23 2.25 6.44
N ILE A 62 -16.06 1.59 5.64
CA ILE A 62 -17.23 0.85 6.10
C ILE A 62 -16.93 -0.64 5.91
N PRO A 63 -16.79 -1.42 7.00
CA PRO A 63 -16.62 -2.85 6.92
C PRO A 63 -17.77 -3.50 6.13
N ALA A 64 -17.45 -4.52 5.32
CA ALA A 64 -18.42 -5.27 4.53
C ALA A 64 -19.55 -5.86 5.38
N GLU A 65 -19.27 -6.19 6.64
CA GLU A 65 -20.23 -6.70 7.62
C GLU A 65 -21.39 -5.72 7.88
N ILE A 66 -21.13 -4.41 7.91
CA ILE A 66 -22.18 -3.39 8.13
C ILE A 66 -23.16 -3.32 6.94
N TYR A 67 -22.71 -3.65 5.73
CA TYR A 67 -23.59 -3.67 4.55
C TYR A 67 -24.62 -4.81 4.60
N ALA A 68 -24.27 -5.96 5.18
CA ALA A 68 -25.19 -7.10 5.30
C ALA A 68 -26.39 -6.76 6.20
N ASP A 69 -26.13 -6.12 7.34
CA ASP A 69 -27.17 -5.72 8.30
C ASP A 69 -28.08 -4.61 7.76
N ARG A 70 -27.53 -3.63 7.02
CA ARG A 70 -28.31 -2.52 6.48
C ARG A 70 -29.22 -2.95 5.31
N LEU A 71 -28.84 -3.98 4.55
CA LEU A 71 -29.67 -4.56 3.48
C LEU A 71 -30.76 -5.51 4.03
N GLY A 72 -30.54 -6.13 5.19
CA GLY A 72 -31.50 -7.05 5.83
C GLY A 72 -32.65 -6.39 6.59
N SER A 73 -32.54 -5.09 6.91
CA SER A 73 -33.54 -4.35 7.71
C SER A 73 -34.65 -3.69 6.87
N ALA A 74 -34.66 -3.92 5.55
CA ALA A 74 -35.75 -3.53 4.66
C ALA A 74 -36.71 -4.71 4.45
N LYS A 75 -37.49 -5.07 5.47
CA LYS A 75 -38.65 -5.94 5.31
C LYS A 75 -39.78 -5.56 6.25
#